data_AF-A0A091C894-F1
#
_entry.id   AF-A0A091C894-F1
#
_cell.length_a   1.000
_cell.length_b   1.000
_cell.length_c   1.000
_cell.angle_alpha   90.00
_cell.angle_beta   90.00
_cell.angle_gamma   90.00
#
_symmetry.space_group_name_H-M   'P 1'
#
loop_
_entity.id
_entity.type
_entity.pdbx_description
1 polymer ?
#
loop_
_entity_poly.entity_id
_entity_poly.type
_entity_poly.pdbx_seq_one_letter_code
_entity_poly.pdbx_strand_id
1 'polypeptide(L)'
;MQIKNLELTDEDRQGIQELVDKRYANDDWVYGEAPNFEFNQRTRISDVGIVDVHLSTEKGKISAIQFFGDFFGAKDITELESLLVGTTYKYETIKETLDKVDVSEYIFNFTNQALLDLLME
;
A
#
# COMPACT_ATOMS: atom_id res chain seq x y z
N MET A 1 -29.92 -24.04 -20.30
CA MET A 1 -28.55 -23.53 -20.13
C MET A 1 -27.72 -24.65 -19.53
N GLN A 2 -26.69 -25.13 -20.24
CA GLN A 2 -25.79 -26.14 -19.66
C GLN A 2 -24.84 -25.44 -18.67
N ILE A 3 -24.83 -25.92 -17.43
CA ILE A 3 -23.86 -25.48 -16.41
C ILE A 3 -22.55 -26.18 -16.77
N LYS A 4 -21.56 -25.43 -17.27
CA LYS A 4 -20.20 -25.93 -17.43
C LYS A 4 -19.58 -26.02 -16.04
N ASN A 5 -19.51 -27.23 -15.49
CA ASN A 5 -18.70 -27.49 -14.32
C ASN A 5 -17.23 -27.42 -14.74
N LEU A 6 -16.51 -26.46 -14.16
CA LEU A 6 -15.08 -26.30 -14.37
C LEU A 6 -14.42 -27.09 -13.24
N GLU A 7 -14.00 -28.31 -13.54
CA GLU A 7 -13.27 -29.15 -12.59
C GLU A 7 -11.80 -28.73 -12.63
N LEU A 8 -11.27 -28.36 -11.46
CA LEU A 8 -9.87 -27.98 -11.30
C LEU A 8 -8.98 -29.18 -11.65
N THR A 9 -8.10 -28.98 -12.62
CA THR A 9 -7.07 -29.96 -12.98
C THR A 9 -6.01 -30.05 -11.88
N ASP A 10 -5.19 -31.10 -11.90
CA ASP A 10 -4.08 -31.24 -10.95
C ASP A 10 -3.04 -30.11 -11.10
N GLU A 11 -2.87 -29.55 -12.31
CA GLU A 11 -2.06 -28.36 -12.55
C GLU A 11 -2.65 -27.10 -11.92
N ASP A 12 -3.98 -26.90 -12.02
CA ASP A 12 -4.68 -25.79 -11.35
C ASP A 12 -4.53 -25.88 -9.84
N ARG A 13 -4.62 -27.10 -9.28
CA ARG A 13 -4.44 -27.34 -7.85
C ARG A 13 -3.01 -27.05 -7.39
N GLN A 14 -2.01 -27.41 -8.20
CA GLN A 14 -0.61 -27.05 -7.92
C GLN A 14 -0.39 -25.54 -7.94
N GLY A 15 -0.94 -24.84 -8.95
CA GLY A 15 -0.88 -23.38 -9.03
C GLY A 15 -1.59 -22.68 -7.86
N ILE A 16 -2.74 -23.23 -7.43
CA ILE A 16 -3.44 -22.75 -6.23
C ILE A 16 -2.56 -22.94 -4.98
N GLN A 17 -1.94 -24.11 -4.81
CA GLN A 17 -1.09 -24.39 -3.65
C GLN A 17 0.13 -23.44 -3.60
N GLU A 18 0.77 -23.17 -4.74
CA GLU A 18 1.87 -22.20 -4.81
C GLU A 18 1.44 -20.78 -4.43
N LEU A 19 0.23 -20.36 -4.84
CA LEU A 19 -0.32 -19.05 -4.47
C LEU A 19 -0.65 -19.00 -2.97
N VAL A 20 -1.18 -20.10 -2.41
CA VAL A 20 -1.44 -20.24 -0.98
C VAL A 20 -0.14 -20.08 -0.19
N ASP A 21 0.88 -20.85 -0.53
CA ASP A 21 2.15 -20.85 0.20
C ASP A 21 2.90 -19.51 0.09
N LYS A 22 2.83 -18.86 -1.08
CA LYS A 22 3.54 -17.58 -1.31
C LYS A 22 2.83 -16.37 -0.70
N ARG A 23 1.49 -16.37 -0.66
CA ARG A 23 0.72 -15.15 -0.38
C ARG A 23 -0.32 -15.33 0.72
N TYR A 24 -1.10 -16.41 0.72
CA TYR A 24 -2.26 -16.51 1.62
C TYR A 24 -1.97 -17.20 2.95
N ALA A 25 -0.91 -18.01 3.02
CA ALA A 25 -0.47 -18.74 4.22
C ALA A 25 0.87 -18.22 4.77
N ASN A 26 1.40 -17.13 4.19
CA ASN A 26 2.64 -16.52 4.65
C ASN A 26 2.34 -15.52 5.78
N ASP A 27 2.77 -15.81 7.01
CA ASP A 27 2.60 -14.91 8.17
C ASP A 27 3.22 -13.52 7.94
N ASP A 28 4.31 -13.40 7.16
CA ASP A 28 4.86 -12.11 6.72
C ASP A 28 3.90 -11.32 5.82
N TRP A 29 3.03 -12.00 5.07
CA TRP A 29 2.02 -11.34 4.23
C TRP A 29 0.71 -11.11 4.99
N VAL A 30 0.34 -12.03 5.90
CA VAL A 30 -0.92 -11.98 6.66
C VAL A 30 -0.84 -10.99 7.83
N TYR A 31 0.29 -10.95 8.54
CA TYR A 31 0.48 -10.04 9.67
C TYR A 31 1.47 -8.92 9.37
N GLY A 32 2.46 -9.17 8.50
CA GLY A 32 3.55 -8.23 8.27
C GLY A 32 4.46 -8.10 9.48
N GLU A 33 5.77 -7.92 9.25
CA GLU A 33 6.55 -7.15 10.22
C GLU A 33 5.99 -5.73 10.20
N ALA A 34 5.18 -5.37 11.19
CA ALA A 34 4.80 -3.98 11.42
C ALA A 34 5.95 -3.34 12.22
N PRO A 35 6.88 -2.60 11.58
CA PRO A 35 7.90 -1.88 12.31
C PRO A 35 7.24 -0.94 13.31
N ASN A 36 7.98 -0.56 14.35
CA ASN A 36 7.45 0.31 15.38
C ASN A 36 7.25 1.73 14.81
N PHE A 37 6.06 1.99 14.28
CA PHE A 37 5.68 3.26 13.68
C PHE A 37 5.51 4.34 14.75
N GLU A 38 6.06 5.52 14.48
CA GLU A 38 6.01 6.66 15.41
C GLU A 38 4.77 7.51 15.18
N PHE A 39 4.31 7.58 13.93
CA PHE A 39 3.21 8.43 13.49
C PHE A 39 2.18 7.58 12.77
N ASN A 40 0.90 7.72 13.17
CA ASN A 40 -0.22 7.04 12.53
C ASN A 40 -1.30 8.08 12.20
N GLN A 41 -1.69 8.13 10.94
CA GLN A 41 -2.60 9.12 10.36
C GLN A 41 -3.72 8.36 9.64
N ARG A 42 -4.92 8.34 10.23
CA ARG A 42 -6.09 7.66 9.66
C ARG A 42 -7.13 8.65 9.22
N THR A 43 -7.44 8.65 7.94
CA THR A 43 -8.48 9.49 7.35
C THR A 43 -9.50 8.67 6.57
N ARG A 44 -10.71 9.21 6.43
CA ARG A 44 -11.74 8.66 5.55
C ARG A 44 -12.05 9.69 4.47
N ILE A 45 -11.85 9.29 3.23
CA ILE A 45 -12.01 10.14 2.07
C ILE A 45 -13.22 9.65 1.29
N SER A 46 -14.10 10.58 0.93
CA SER A 46 -15.28 10.29 0.10
C SER A 46 -14.82 9.84 -1.29
N ASP A 47 -15.43 8.79 -1.82
CA ASP A 47 -15.09 8.17 -3.12
C ASP A 47 -13.74 7.44 -3.22
N VAL A 48 -13.02 7.30 -2.09
CA VAL A 48 -11.77 6.50 -1.99
C VAL A 48 -11.92 5.36 -0.98
N GLY A 49 -12.39 5.68 0.23
CA GLY A 49 -12.38 4.77 1.38
C GLY A 49 -11.60 5.33 2.56
N ILE A 50 -11.18 4.46 3.46
CA ILE A 50 -10.31 4.70 4.60
C ILE A 50 -8.87 4.52 4.12
N VAL A 51 -8.04 5.51 4.44
CA VAL A 51 -6.59 5.45 4.26
C VAL A 51 -5.96 5.67 5.63
N ASP A 52 -5.17 4.71 6.08
CA ASP A 52 -4.45 4.71 7.34
C ASP A 52 -2.96 4.58 7.05
N VAL A 53 -2.20 5.62 7.35
CA VAL A 53 -0.77 5.71 7.07
C VAL A 53 0.00 5.57 8.35
N HIS A 54 0.90 4.60 8.40
CA HIS A 54 1.82 4.40 9.50
C HIS A 54 3.22 4.78 9.02
N LEU A 55 3.92 5.66 9.75
CA LEU A 55 5.20 6.24 9.35
C LEU A 55 6.17 6.28 10.54
N SER A 56 7.43 5.97 10.28
CA SER A 56 8.54 6.08 11.21
C SER A 56 9.64 6.92 10.58
N THR A 57 10.34 7.71 11.40
CA THR A 57 11.44 8.54 10.92
C THR A 57 12.73 8.27 11.68
N GLU A 58 13.83 8.09 10.97
CA GLU A 58 15.16 7.99 11.58
C GLU A 58 16.05 9.10 11.03
N LYS A 59 16.63 9.91 11.93
CA LYS A 59 17.52 11.03 11.59
C LYS A 59 16.91 12.01 10.57
N GLY A 60 15.60 12.24 10.67
CA GLY A 60 14.86 13.17 9.79
C GLY A 60 14.53 12.61 8.40
N LYS A 61 14.70 11.30 8.18
CA LYS A 61 14.28 10.61 6.96
C LYS A 61 13.23 9.56 7.30
N ILE A 62 12.34 9.27 6.35
CA ILE A 62 11.36 8.20 6.46
C ILE A 62 12.13 6.88 6.51
N SER A 63 12.10 6.18 7.64
CA SER A 63 12.74 4.87 7.82
C SER A 63 11.80 3.75 7.37
N ALA A 64 10.50 3.90 7.64
CA ALA A 64 9.45 2.99 7.21
C ALA A 64 8.15 3.77 7.00
N ILE A 65 7.36 3.36 6.01
CA ILE A 65 6.00 3.85 5.80
C ILE A 65 5.14 2.70 5.27
N GLN A 66 3.93 2.57 5.78
CA GLN A 66 2.94 1.60 5.31
C GLN A 66 1.56 2.24 5.17
N PHE A 67 0.83 1.85 4.13
CA PHE A 67 -0.53 2.28 3.86
C PHE A 67 -1.50 1.12 4.04
N PHE A 68 -2.44 1.29 4.96
CA PHE A 68 -3.53 0.36 5.23
C PHE A 68 -4.86 1.02 4.88
N GLY A 69 -5.87 0.22 4.53
CA GLY A 69 -7.17 0.79 4.19
C GLY A 69 -8.01 -0.10 3.29
N ASP A 70 -9.20 0.40 2.96
CA ASP A 70 -10.14 -0.18 2.00
C ASP A 70 -10.18 0.64 0.70
N PHE A 71 -9.01 1.09 0.24
CA PHE A 71 -8.85 1.77 -1.04
C PHE A 71 -8.55 0.81 -2.19
N PHE A 72 -8.82 1.26 -3.42
CA PHE A 72 -8.52 0.52 -4.64
C PHE A 72 -7.45 1.25 -5.45
N GLY A 73 -6.57 0.49 -6.10
CA GLY A 73 -5.50 1.00 -6.96
C GLY A 73 -5.27 0.07 -8.14
N ALA A 74 -4.64 0.59 -9.20
CA ALA A 74 -4.20 -0.21 -10.34
C ALA A 74 -2.81 -0.84 -10.11
N LYS A 75 -1.96 -0.18 -9.32
CA LYS A 75 -0.61 -0.62 -8.96
C LYS A 75 -0.53 -1.08 -7.50
N ASP A 76 0.56 -1.78 -7.19
CA ASP A 76 0.83 -2.22 -5.83
C ASP A 76 1.28 -1.04 -4.97
N ILE A 77 0.62 -0.84 -3.82
CA ILE A 77 0.90 0.28 -2.90
C ILE A 77 2.32 0.22 -2.32
N THR A 78 2.92 -0.98 -2.27
CA THR A 78 4.30 -1.19 -1.79
C THR A 78 5.35 -0.47 -2.65
N GLU A 79 5.05 -0.19 -3.93
CA GLU A 79 5.91 0.63 -4.79
C GLU A 79 5.93 2.10 -4.32
N LEU A 80 4.77 2.64 -3.91
CA LEU A 80 4.67 3.99 -3.37
C LEU A 80 5.37 4.10 -2.00
N GLU A 81 5.21 3.08 -1.14
CA GLU A 81 5.91 2.98 0.14
C GLU A 81 7.42 3.01 -0.07
N SER A 82 7.92 2.15 -0.95
CA SER A 82 9.35 2.04 -1.27
C SER A 82 9.93 3.33 -1.84
N LEU A 83 9.14 4.09 -2.61
CA LEU A 83 9.54 5.40 -3.14
C LEU A 83 9.74 6.44 -2.02
N LEU A 84 8.90 6.39 -0.99
CA LEU A 84 8.90 7.35 0.12
C LEU A 84 9.96 6.99 1.17
N VAL A 85 10.26 5.70 1.38
CA VAL A 85 11.34 5.27 2.27
C VAL A 85 12.69 5.89 1.85
N GLY A 86 13.42 6.43 2.83
CA GLY A 86 14.70 7.12 2.62
C GLY A 86 14.56 8.60 2.22
N THR A 87 13.35 9.07 1.90
CA THR A 87 13.08 10.48 1.64
C THR A 87 13.17 11.29 2.92
N THR A 88 13.71 12.51 2.85
CA THR A 88 13.72 13.44 3.99
C THR A 88 12.28 13.81 4.35
N TYR A 89 11.89 13.68 5.62
CA TYR A 89 10.54 14.01 6.09
C TYR A 89 10.37 15.52 6.20
N LYS A 90 10.21 16.17 5.04
CA LYS A 90 10.02 17.61 4.86
C LYS A 90 9.04 17.84 3.73
N TYR A 91 8.16 18.82 3.89
CA TYR A 91 7.13 19.16 2.91
C TYR A 91 7.66 19.25 1.48
N GLU A 92 8.72 20.04 1.26
CA GLU A 92 9.30 20.26 -0.08
C GLU A 92 9.86 18.96 -0.69
N THR A 93 10.58 18.16 0.11
CA THR A 93 11.22 16.94 -0.38
C THR A 93 10.19 15.85 -0.68
N ILE A 94 9.16 15.68 0.17
CA ILE A 94 8.09 14.73 -0.11
C ILE A 94 7.32 15.16 -1.35
N LYS A 95 7.01 16.46 -1.48
CA LYS A 95 6.35 16.98 -2.68
C LYS A 95 7.15 16.66 -3.95
N GLU A 96 8.46 16.92 -3.97
CA GLU A 96 9.32 16.60 -5.11
C GLU A 96 9.39 15.10 -5.42
N THR A 97 9.29 14.24 -4.41
CA THR A 97 9.20 12.79 -4.61
C THR A 97 7.85 12.39 -5.18
N LEU A 98 6.75 12.94 -4.66
CA LEU A 98 5.40 12.68 -5.14
C LEU A 98 5.18 13.21 -6.56
N ASP A 99 5.80 14.34 -6.95
CA ASP A 99 5.71 14.88 -8.32
C ASP A 99 6.26 13.94 -9.41
N LYS A 100 7.01 12.89 -9.03
CA LYS A 100 7.56 11.88 -9.96
C LYS A 100 6.61 10.71 -10.22
N VAL A 101 5.53 10.61 -9.45
CA VAL A 101 4.55 9.54 -9.54
C VAL A 101 3.13 10.08 -9.53
N ASP A 102 2.18 9.30 -10.02
CA ASP A 102 0.77 9.63 -9.90
C ASP A 102 0.18 8.76 -8.78
N VAL A 103 -0.10 9.37 -7.63
CA VAL A 103 -0.69 8.67 -6.46
C VAL A 103 -2.03 8.04 -6.84
N SER A 104 -2.74 8.58 -7.83
CA SER A 104 -4.02 8.03 -8.27
C SER A 104 -3.89 6.65 -8.92
N GLU A 105 -2.69 6.24 -9.35
CA GLU A 105 -2.43 4.88 -9.83
C GLU A 105 -2.41 3.84 -8.71
N TYR A 106 -2.12 4.26 -7.46
CA TYR A 106 -2.06 3.40 -6.28
C TYR A 106 -3.32 3.51 -5.41
N ILE A 107 -3.93 4.68 -5.37
CA ILE A 107 -5.14 4.98 -4.60
C ILE A 107 -6.07 5.80 -5.50
N PHE A 108 -7.08 5.17 -6.07
CA PHE A 108 -8.03 5.85 -6.98
C PHE A 108 -8.68 7.05 -6.32
N ASN A 109 -8.91 8.11 -7.11
CA ASN A 109 -9.47 9.39 -6.67
C ASN A 109 -8.66 10.10 -5.56
N PHE A 110 -7.41 9.69 -5.32
CA PHE A 110 -6.51 10.34 -4.39
C PHE A 110 -5.41 11.09 -5.12
N THR A 111 -5.13 12.32 -4.67
CA THR A 111 -4.19 13.22 -5.36
C THR A 111 -2.87 13.32 -4.61
N ASN A 112 -1.79 13.64 -5.33
CA ASN A 112 -0.48 13.88 -4.72
C ASN A 112 -0.54 14.94 -3.61
N GLN A 113 -1.32 16.00 -3.81
CA GLN A 113 -1.50 17.05 -2.79
C GLN A 113 -2.25 16.52 -1.56
N ALA A 114 -3.32 15.75 -1.76
CA ALA A 114 -4.07 15.19 -0.63
C ALA A 114 -3.22 14.20 0.20
N LEU A 115 -2.35 13.42 -0.45
CA LEU A 115 -1.39 12.57 0.26
C LEU A 115 -0.34 13.41 1.00
N LEU A 116 0.19 14.46 0.37
CA LEU A 116 1.15 15.36 0.99
C LEU A 116 0.58 16.04 2.24
N ASP A 117 -0.67 16.52 2.15
CA ASP A 117 -1.38 17.14 3.28
C ASP A 117 -1.60 16.11 4.39
N LEU A 118 -2.04 14.89 4.07
CA LEU A 118 -2.22 13.81 5.05
C LEU A 118 -0.92 13.45 5.80
N LEU A 119 0.22 13.49 5.11
CA LEU A 119 1.52 13.23 5.72
C LEU A 119 2.06 14.41 6.55
N MET A 120 1.52 15.61 6.38
CA MET A 120 2.08 16.85 6.98
C MET A 120 1.14 17.52 7.98
N GLU A 121 0.01 16.89 8.30
CA GLU A 121 -0.98 17.31 9.28
C GLU A 121 -0.57 16.91 10.71
#